data_AF-A0A838V313-F1
#
_entry.id   AF-A0A838V313-F1
#
_cell.length_a   1.000
_cell.length_b   1.000
_cell.length_c   1.000
_cell.angle_alpha   90.00
_cell.angle_beta   90.00
_cell.angle_gamma   90.00
#
_symmetry.space_group_name_H-M   'P 1'
#
loop_
_entity.id
_entity.type
_entity.pdbx_description
1 polymer ?
#
loop_
_entity_poly.entity_id
_entity_poly.type
_entity_poly.pdbx_seq_one_letter_code
_entity_poly.pdbx_strand_id
1 'polypeptide(L)'
;MQGRHRHEEHVRHGREERRRPRRTAFAATLAIGALGLLGAAGAQASTVTVGSVLPPGSTPAPFGEVKTLFNAALPEKGANLVSPVSGAIVRWQVQGAKGGPFLLRVLHPTGTGAFTAVGTSGAATPANTGLQTFTANVPIHAGDLIGIDPTNTTDEIGIATVAGASTASIFSPPFEGATKAPNGGESGKEIELSAEVQPTPVITAVSPSSGSVAGGAKVTITGTDFNTASAVKFGTKAATTYTVGSETQISATVPASTKVNRVDISVTTIAGTSVAVSADRFSYQGCVVPKLSGKKLPAAKSLLRGADCKLGKVTKLAGATAKTGVVAKQSPKSGKVLVPGAKVKVSLAVDKK
;
A
#
# COMPACT_ATOMS: atom_id res chain seq x y z
N MET A 1 81.19 14.76 13.07
CA MET A 1 81.01 13.74 12.02
C MET A 1 79.84 14.21 11.16
N GLN A 2 80.08 14.84 10.00
CA GLN A 2 80.24 14.15 8.69
C GLN A 2 79.12 13.14 8.46
N GLY A 3 78.31 13.19 7.39
CA GLY A 3 78.39 13.97 6.17
C GLY A 3 77.61 13.22 5.07
N ARG A 4 76.97 14.00 4.18
CA ARG A 4 76.74 13.85 2.72
C ARG A 4 76.72 12.44 2.10
N HIS A 5 75.84 12.12 1.14
CA HIS A 5 75.79 12.64 -0.25
C HIS A 5 74.45 12.21 -0.89
N ARG A 6 73.58 13.06 -1.45
CA ARG A 6 73.60 13.76 -2.78
C ARG A 6 73.93 12.90 -4.00
N HIS A 7 72.99 12.84 -4.95
CA HIS A 7 73.10 13.28 -6.37
C HIS A 7 71.74 12.95 -7.06
N GLU A 8 70.89 13.87 -7.58
CA GLU A 8 71.06 14.87 -8.68
C GLU A 8 71.71 14.20 -9.91
N GLU A 9 71.23 14.24 -11.15
CA GLU A 9 70.36 15.13 -11.92
C GLU A 9 70.34 14.52 -13.36
N HIS A 10 69.32 14.76 -14.19
CA HIS A 10 69.51 15.41 -15.50
C HIS A 10 68.28 15.43 -16.40
N VAL A 11 68.09 16.63 -16.94
CA VAL A 11 67.02 17.15 -17.79
C VAL A 11 67.45 17.09 -19.27
N ARG A 12 66.45 17.30 -20.15
CA ARG A 12 66.48 17.78 -21.57
C ARG A 12 66.29 16.66 -22.60
N HIS A 13 65.63 16.83 -23.75
CA HIS A 13 65.36 17.98 -24.61
C HIS A 13 64.06 17.71 -25.41
N GLY A 14 63.31 18.75 -25.79
CA GLY A 14 62.17 18.63 -26.71
C GLY A 14 62.57 18.62 -28.19
N ARG A 15 61.65 18.17 -29.07
CA ARG A 15 61.31 18.85 -30.34
C ARG A 15 60.10 18.21 -31.04
N GLU A 16 59.27 19.13 -31.51
CA GLU A 16 58.23 19.13 -32.54
C GLU A 16 58.51 18.28 -33.80
N GLU A 17 57.50 17.57 -34.36
CA GLU A 17 57.01 17.70 -35.75
C GLU A 17 56.12 16.54 -36.26
N ARG A 18 54.93 16.91 -36.75
CA ARG A 18 54.28 16.55 -38.03
C ARG A 18 53.76 15.12 -38.37
N ARG A 19 52.48 15.18 -38.85
CA ARG A 19 51.83 14.51 -40.02
C ARG A 19 51.11 13.16 -39.84
N ARG A 20 49.80 13.22 -40.18
CA ARG A 20 48.78 12.16 -40.43
C ARG A 20 49.19 11.16 -41.56
N PRO A 21 48.34 10.18 -41.98
CA PRO A 21 47.51 9.19 -41.27
C PRO A 21 47.78 7.75 -41.78
N ARG A 22 47.40 6.69 -41.04
CA ARG A 22 47.16 5.36 -41.63
C ARG A 22 45.88 4.74 -41.08
N ARG A 23 44.96 4.47 -42.01
CA ARG A 23 43.76 3.67 -41.84
C ARG A 23 44.17 2.22 -41.59
N THR A 24 43.70 1.62 -40.52
CA THR A 24 43.55 0.17 -40.40
C THR A 24 42.24 -0.11 -39.67
N ALA A 25 41.37 -0.83 -40.38
CA ALA A 25 40.05 -1.23 -39.94
C ALA A 25 40.16 -2.15 -38.71
N PHE A 26 39.40 -1.86 -37.66
CA PHE A 26 39.12 -2.80 -36.59
C PHE A 26 37.65 -3.20 -36.65
N ALA A 27 37.45 -4.51 -36.71
CA ALA A 27 36.17 -5.17 -36.84
C ALA A 27 35.22 -4.81 -35.70
N ALA A 28 33.98 -4.44 -36.05
CA ALA A 28 32.89 -4.29 -35.12
C ALA A 28 32.36 -5.69 -34.75
N THR A 29 32.72 -6.18 -33.57
CA THR A 29 32.05 -7.33 -32.95
C THR A 29 30.73 -6.84 -32.35
N LEU A 30 29.60 -7.18 -32.99
CA LEU A 30 28.28 -6.99 -32.39
C LEU A 30 28.18 -7.86 -31.13
N ALA A 31 28.26 -7.24 -29.96
CA ALA A 31 27.80 -7.85 -28.73
C ALA A 31 26.26 -7.77 -28.71
N ILE A 32 25.60 -8.89 -29.03
CA ILE A 32 24.17 -9.07 -28.80
C ILE A 32 23.96 -8.98 -27.29
N GLY A 33 23.36 -7.88 -26.84
CA GLY A 33 22.92 -7.72 -25.45
C GLY A 33 21.90 -8.79 -25.13
N ALA A 34 22.33 -9.83 -24.42
CA ALA A 34 21.43 -10.72 -23.70
C ALA A 34 20.75 -9.86 -22.63
N LEU A 35 19.53 -9.42 -22.94
CA LEU A 35 18.61 -8.85 -21.96
C LEU A 35 18.29 -9.96 -20.98
N GLY A 36 19.08 -10.04 -19.90
CA GLY A 36 18.81 -10.96 -18.81
C GLY A 36 17.45 -10.63 -18.24
N LEU A 37 16.45 -11.48 -18.53
CA LEU A 37 15.30 -11.60 -17.66
C LEU A 37 15.85 -12.09 -16.31
N LEU A 38 16.13 -11.16 -15.40
CA LEU A 38 16.07 -11.50 -13.99
C LEU A 38 14.64 -11.95 -13.77
N GLY A 39 14.46 -13.27 -13.64
CA GLY A 39 13.24 -13.83 -13.11
C GLY A 39 12.97 -13.11 -11.79
N ALA A 40 11.79 -12.49 -11.67
CA ALA A 40 11.29 -12.04 -10.39
C ALA A 40 11.17 -13.29 -9.53
N ALA A 41 12.18 -13.57 -8.71
CA ALA A 41 12.02 -14.44 -7.56
C ALA A 41 10.83 -13.86 -6.81
N GLY A 42 9.72 -14.60 -6.76
CA GLY A 42 8.49 -14.16 -6.13
C GLY A 42 8.79 -13.86 -4.67
N ALA A 43 8.95 -12.59 -4.33
CA ALA A 43 8.98 -12.15 -2.95
C ALA A 43 7.61 -12.49 -2.34
N GLN A 44 7.62 -13.36 -1.32
CA GLN A 44 6.41 -13.65 -0.55
C GLN A 44 6.02 -12.39 0.22
N ALA A 45 4.71 -12.18 0.41
CA ALA A 45 4.21 -11.05 1.19
C ALA A 45 4.94 -10.98 2.53
N SER A 46 5.43 -9.80 2.90
CA SER A 46 6.08 -9.59 4.18
C SER A 46 5.10 -9.96 5.29
N THR A 47 5.45 -10.91 6.14
CA THR A 47 4.68 -11.26 7.34
C THR A 47 5.45 -10.88 8.59
N VAL A 48 4.69 -10.50 9.62
CA VAL A 48 5.21 -10.21 10.95
C VAL A 48 4.63 -11.22 11.91
N THR A 49 5.50 -11.90 12.68
CA THR A 49 5.06 -12.81 13.74
C THR A 49 4.70 -12.02 14.99
N VAL A 50 3.48 -12.22 15.48
CA VAL A 50 2.99 -11.77 16.79
C VAL A 50 2.77 -13.00 17.65
N GLY A 51 3.14 -12.96 18.92
CA GLY A 51 3.26 -14.14 19.76
C GLY A 51 4.61 -14.84 19.60
N SER A 52 4.70 -16.05 20.13
CA SER A 52 5.91 -16.86 20.24
C SER A 52 6.42 -17.32 18.87
N VAL A 53 7.70 -17.65 18.74
CA VAL A 53 8.32 -18.01 17.42
C VAL A 53 8.33 -19.51 17.10
N LEU A 54 7.93 -20.35 18.07
CA LEU A 54 7.65 -21.80 18.10
C LEU A 54 8.53 -22.79 17.30
N PRO A 55 9.56 -23.36 17.95
CA PRO A 55 10.01 -24.76 17.78
C PRO A 55 10.38 -25.48 19.12
N PRO A 56 10.75 -26.80 19.13
CA PRO A 56 10.14 -27.80 20.01
C PRO A 56 10.63 -27.86 21.47
N GLY A 57 9.67 -28.08 22.39
CA GLY A 57 9.87 -28.24 23.83
C GLY A 57 8.58 -28.23 24.65
N SER A 58 7.43 -28.00 24.01
CA SER A 58 6.10 -27.99 24.62
C SER A 58 5.82 -29.18 25.52
N THR A 59 5.50 -28.90 26.78
CA THR A 59 4.71 -29.82 27.59
C THR A 59 3.26 -29.32 27.58
N PRO A 60 2.33 -30.02 26.90
CA PRO A 60 0.91 -29.70 26.98
C PRO A 60 0.45 -29.67 28.44
N ALA A 61 -0.27 -28.63 28.82
CA ALA A 61 -0.83 -28.52 30.16
C ALA A 61 -2.28 -28.01 30.11
N PRO A 62 -3.18 -28.56 30.94
CA PRO A 62 -4.57 -28.09 31.00
C PRO A 62 -4.64 -26.72 31.64
N PHE A 63 -5.55 -25.89 31.15
CA PHE A 63 -5.76 -24.55 31.70
C PHE A 63 -6.69 -24.53 32.93
N GLY A 64 -7.51 -25.56 33.11
CA GLY A 64 -8.43 -25.70 34.25
C GLY A 64 -9.67 -24.80 34.21
N GLU A 65 -9.73 -23.82 33.31
CA GLU A 65 -10.82 -22.84 33.19
C GLU A 65 -11.02 -22.39 31.72
N VAL A 66 -12.25 -21.95 31.37
CA VAL A 66 -12.59 -21.43 30.02
C VAL A 66 -12.42 -19.92 29.98
N LYS A 67 -11.30 -19.45 29.40
CA LYS A 67 -10.80 -18.07 29.50
C LYS A 67 -9.98 -17.69 28.26
N THR A 68 -9.80 -16.40 27.96
CA THR A 68 -8.82 -15.99 26.94
C THR A 68 -7.42 -15.97 27.54
N LEU A 69 -6.46 -16.54 26.82
CA LEU A 69 -5.08 -16.73 27.25
C LEU A 69 -4.12 -16.07 26.25
N PHE A 70 -3.12 -15.35 26.75
CA PHE A 70 -2.14 -14.65 25.92
C PHE A 70 -0.84 -14.45 26.69
N ASN A 71 0.30 -14.45 26.02
CA ASN A 71 1.58 -14.19 26.68
C ASN A 71 1.65 -12.75 27.19
N ALA A 72 2.14 -12.53 28.41
CA ALA A 72 2.36 -11.19 28.94
C ALA A 72 3.76 -10.62 28.63
N ALA A 73 4.71 -11.49 28.31
CA ALA A 73 6.04 -11.17 27.82
C ALA A 73 6.56 -12.31 26.94
N LEU A 74 7.40 -11.98 25.96
CA LEU A 74 8.01 -12.94 25.03
C LEU A 74 9.53 -12.79 25.09
N PRO A 75 10.27 -13.81 25.54
CA PRO A 75 11.72 -13.77 25.66
C PRO A 75 12.44 -14.11 24.35
N GLU A 76 11.77 -14.65 23.35
CA GLU A 76 12.43 -15.13 22.14
C GLU A 76 12.70 -13.99 21.15
N LYS A 77 13.88 -14.09 20.51
CA LYS A 77 14.29 -13.10 19.52
C LYS A 77 13.38 -13.17 18.29
N GLY A 78 12.73 -12.05 17.98
CA GLY A 78 11.83 -11.93 16.81
C GLY A 78 10.35 -12.16 17.13
N ALA A 79 10.04 -12.62 18.34
CA ALA A 79 8.68 -12.64 18.87
C ALA A 79 8.22 -11.21 19.18
N ASN A 80 6.94 -10.89 18.91
CA ASN A 80 6.37 -9.59 19.24
C ASN A 80 5.15 -9.77 20.13
N LEU A 81 5.15 -9.10 21.28
CA LEU A 81 4.04 -9.17 22.23
C LEU A 81 2.79 -8.48 21.67
N VAL A 82 3.00 -7.31 21.10
CA VAL A 82 2.00 -6.51 20.40
C VAL A 82 2.32 -6.52 18.91
N SER A 83 1.30 -6.42 18.07
CA SER A 83 1.51 -6.24 16.64
C SER A 83 2.23 -4.92 16.39
N PRO A 84 3.36 -4.89 15.69
CA PRO A 84 4.02 -3.64 15.31
C PRO A 84 3.40 -3.01 14.06
N VAL A 85 2.48 -3.71 13.38
CA VAL A 85 1.85 -3.31 12.13
C VAL A 85 0.33 -3.42 12.22
N SER A 86 -0.38 -2.58 11.49
CA SER A 86 -1.79 -2.79 11.20
C SER A 86 -1.94 -3.67 9.97
N GLY A 87 -2.95 -4.52 9.92
CA GLY A 87 -3.10 -5.51 8.87
C GLY A 87 -4.19 -6.54 9.15
N ALA A 88 -3.98 -7.75 8.64
CA ALA A 88 -4.78 -8.92 9.00
C ALA A 88 -3.88 -10.08 9.42
N ILE A 89 -4.36 -10.81 10.41
CA ILE A 89 -3.85 -12.14 10.72
C ILE A 89 -4.34 -13.08 9.62
N VAL A 90 -3.40 -13.58 8.81
CA VAL A 90 -3.68 -14.48 7.68
C VAL A 90 -3.57 -15.96 8.05
N ARG A 91 -2.81 -16.24 9.11
CA ARG A 91 -2.76 -17.54 9.77
C ARG A 91 -2.27 -17.41 11.19
N TRP A 92 -2.59 -18.40 11.98
CA TRP A 92 -2.07 -18.57 13.32
C TRP A 92 -1.66 -20.01 13.55
N GLN A 93 -0.71 -20.20 14.46
CA GLN A 93 -0.11 -21.47 14.74
C GLN A 93 -0.16 -21.74 16.23
N VAL A 94 -0.32 -23.01 16.56
CA VAL A 94 -0.34 -23.49 17.93
C VAL A 94 0.37 -24.82 18.02
N GLN A 95 1.13 -25.03 19.08
CA GLN A 95 1.80 -26.30 19.36
C GLN A 95 1.33 -26.85 20.71
N GLY A 96 1.40 -28.16 20.88
CA GLY A 96 0.99 -28.84 22.11
C GLY A 96 -0.52 -28.79 22.38
N ALA A 97 -1.32 -28.35 21.41
CA ALA A 97 -2.75 -28.17 21.62
C ALA A 97 -3.52 -29.49 21.53
N LYS A 98 -4.43 -29.69 22.49
CA LYS A 98 -5.27 -30.88 22.61
C LYS A 98 -6.64 -30.49 23.12
N GLY A 99 -7.69 -31.05 22.52
CA GLY A 99 -9.08 -30.66 22.78
C GLY A 99 -9.57 -29.59 21.79
N GLY A 100 -10.32 -28.61 22.28
CA GLY A 100 -10.93 -27.54 21.51
C GLY A 100 -12.40 -27.77 21.17
N PRO A 101 -12.97 -27.01 20.21
CA PRO A 101 -12.25 -26.10 19.31
C PRO A 101 -11.66 -24.88 20.02
N PHE A 102 -10.59 -24.32 19.47
CA PHE A 102 -9.97 -23.08 19.92
C PHE A 102 -10.35 -21.91 19.00
N LEU A 103 -10.34 -20.70 19.57
CA LEU A 103 -10.50 -19.46 18.81
C LEU A 103 -9.30 -18.55 19.05
N LEU A 104 -8.68 -18.04 17.99
CA LEU A 104 -7.75 -16.92 18.10
C LEU A 104 -8.56 -15.64 18.41
N ARG A 105 -8.04 -14.80 19.30
CA ARG A 105 -8.59 -13.49 19.67
C ARG A 105 -7.59 -12.39 19.40
N VAL A 106 -8.11 -11.21 19.05
CA VAL A 106 -7.33 -9.96 19.00
C VAL A 106 -7.78 -9.07 20.16
N LEU A 107 -6.82 -8.59 20.93
CA LEU A 107 -7.02 -7.83 22.15
C LEU A 107 -6.41 -6.43 22.00
N HIS A 108 -7.22 -5.40 22.17
CA HIS A 108 -6.77 -4.01 22.15
C HIS A 108 -6.52 -3.49 23.57
N PRO A 109 -5.32 -3.01 23.93
CA PRO A 109 -5.06 -2.41 25.23
C PRO A 109 -5.84 -1.09 25.42
N THR A 110 -6.55 -0.95 26.53
CA THR A 110 -7.33 0.27 26.86
C THR A 110 -6.78 1.06 28.06
N GLY A 111 -5.67 0.61 28.67
CA GLY A 111 -5.03 1.26 29.81
C GLY A 111 -4.16 0.27 30.60
N THR A 112 -3.73 0.65 31.81
CA THR A 112 -2.89 -0.21 32.66
C THR A 112 -3.64 -1.49 33.04
N GLY A 113 -3.33 -2.59 32.34
CA GLY A 113 -3.87 -3.92 32.58
C GLY A 113 -5.29 -4.16 32.06
N ALA A 114 -5.84 -3.26 31.24
CA ALA A 114 -7.17 -3.40 30.66
C ALA A 114 -7.11 -3.62 29.14
N PHE A 115 -7.97 -4.51 28.63
CA PHE A 115 -8.01 -4.87 27.21
C PHE A 115 -9.46 -5.08 26.75
N THR A 116 -9.73 -4.83 25.48
CA THR A 116 -11.00 -5.14 24.82
C THR A 116 -10.79 -6.12 23.67
N ALA A 117 -11.62 -7.15 23.56
CA ALA A 117 -11.59 -8.03 22.40
C ALA A 117 -12.14 -7.30 21.16
N VAL A 118 -11.36 -7.25 20.09
CA VAL A 118 -11.69 -6.51 18.86
C VAL A 118 -11.74 -7.41 17.61
N GLY A 119 -11.36 -8.67 17.73
CA GLY A 119 -11.36 -9.62 16.61
C GLY A 119 -11.29 -11.07 17.06
N THR A 120 -11.78 -12.00 16.22
CA THR A 120 -11.81 -13.43 16.51
C THR A 120 -11.76 -14.27 15.24
N SER A 121 -11.04 -15.40 15.25
CA SER A 121 -11.02 -16.35 14.15
C SER A 121 -12.26 -17.26 14.10
N GLY A 122 -12.35 -18.09 13.07
CA GLY A 122 -13.19 -19.29 13.13
C GLY A 122 -12.66 -20.31 14.16
N ALA A 123 -13.53 -21.23 14.56
CA ALA A 123 -13.22 -22.35 15.45
C ALA A 123 -12.24 -23.34 14.79
N ALA A 124 -11.20 -23.75 15.53
CA ALA A 124 -10.17 -24.66 15.03
C ALA A 124 -9.88 -25.79 16.02
N THR A 125 -9.88 -27.04 15.54
CA THR A 125 -9.55 -28.22 16.36
C THR A 125 -8.23 -28.83 15.88
N PRO A 126 -7.17 -28.77 16.69
CA PRO A 126 -5.89 -29.45 16.43
C PRO A 126 -6.06 -30.95 16.20
N ALA A 127 -5.42 -31.49 15.16
CA ALA A 127 -5.46 -32.93 14.89
C ALA A 127 -4.54 -33.73 15.82
N ASN A 128 -3.48 -33.08 16.33
CA ASN A 128 -2.52 -33.64 17.27
C ASN A 128 -1.78 -32.50 17.98
N THR A 129 -0.93 -32.87 18.94
CA THR A 129 -0.14 -31.95 19.75
C THR A 129 1.12 -31.40 19.06
N GLY A 130 1.39 -31.77 17.81
CA GLY A 130 2.45 -31.16 17.00
C GLY A 130 2.09 -29.71 16.63
N LEU A 131 3.00 -28.99 15.96
CA LEU A 131 2.70 -27.67 15.43
C LEU A 131 1.56 -27.76 14.41
N GLN A 132 0.45 -27.08 14.71
CA GLN A 132 -0.70 -26.95 13.83
C GLN A 132 -0.78 -25.52 13.30
N THR A 133 -1.24 -25.36 12.05
CA THR A 133 -1.43 -24.05 11.42
C THR A 133 -2.86 -23.93 10.92
N PHE A 134 -3.49 -22.81 11.22
CA PHE A 134 -4.85 -22.50 10.80
C PHE A 134 -4.89 -21.17 10.05
N THR A 135 -5.63 -21.12 8.95
CA THR A 135 -5.84 -19.86 8.23
C THR A 135 -6.81 -18.97 9.00
N ALA A 136 -6.62 -17.66 8.85
CA ALA A 136 -7.46 -16.66 9.47
C ALA A 136 -7.62 -15.46 8.53
N ASN A 137 -8.64 -14.65 8.81
CA ASN A 137 -8.79 -13.32 8.23
C ASN A 137 -9.34 -12.41 9.32
N VAL A 138 -8.49 -12.12 10.30
CA VAL A 138 -8.86 -11.33 11.47
C VAL A 138 -8.11 -9.99 11.41
N PRO A 139 -8.81 -8.86 11.31
CA PRO A 139 -8.17 -7.54 11.36
C PRO A 139 -7.40 -7.35 12.66
N ILE A 140 -6.24 -6.70 12.57
CA ILE A 140 -5.39 -6.35 13.71
C ILE A 140 -4.77 -4.97 13.49
N HIS A 141 -4.68 -4.16 14.54
CA HIS A 141 -3.99 -2.86 14.50
C HIS A 141 -2.64 -2.94 15.20
N ALA A 142 -1.74 -2.04 14.83
CA ALA A 142 -0.51 -1.84 15.59
C ALA A 142 -0.84 -1.53 17.06
N GLY A 143 -0.21 -2.24 17.99
CA GLY A 143 -0.46 -2.16 19.43
C GLY A 143 -1.41 -3.23 19.97
N ASP A 144 -2.15 -3.94 19.11
CA ASP A 144 -3.02 -5.04 19.54
C ASP A 144 -2.20 -6.30 19.87
N LEU A 145 -2.72 -7.14 20.76
CA LEU A 145 -2.16 -8.45 21.11
C LEU A 145 -3.03 -9.57 20.54
N ILE A 146 -2.49 -10.78 20.55
CA ILE A 146 -3.24 -12.00 20.24
C ILE A 146 -3.42 -12.85 21.49
N GLY A 147 -4.54 -13.56 21.55
CA GLY A 147 -4.79 -14.59 22.55
C GLY A 147 -5.51 -15.79 21.93
N ILE A 148 -5.70 -16.83 22.74
CA ILE A 148 -6.43 -18.04 22.39
C ILE A 148 -7.49 -18.34 23.45
N ASP A 149 -8.67 -18.72 23.01
CA ASP A 149 -9.74 -19.22 23.86
C ASP A 149 -9.77 -20.75 23.80
N PRO A 150 -9.42 -21.47 24.89
CA PRO A 150 -9.99 -22.78 25.16
C PRO A 150 -11.52 -22.71 25.23
N THR A 151 -12.18 -23.81 24.86
CA THR A 151 -13.64 -23.97 25.01
C THR A 151 -14.02 -24.91 26.14
N ASN A 152 -13.08 -25.73 26.62
CA ASN A 152 -13.26 -26.63 27.77
C ASN A 152 -12.14 -26.45 28.79
N THR A 153 -12.43 -26.75 30.06
CA THR A 153 -11.44 -26.68 31.15
C THR A 153 -10.32 -27.73 31.02
N THR A 154 -10.54 -28.76 30.21
CA THR A 154 -9.59 -29.84 29.92
C THR A 154 -8.77 -29.59 28.65
N ASP A 155 -9.02 -28.47 27.96
CA ASP A 155 -8.22 -28.11 26.79
C ASP A 155 -6.78 -27.79 27.23
N GLU A 156 -5.81 -28.21 26.42
CA GLU A 156 -4.39 -28.04 26.68
C GLU A 156 -3.73 -27.28 25.53
N ILE A 157 -2.66 -26.55 25.82
CA ILE A 157 -1.70 -25.99 24.84
C ILE A 157 -0.28 -26.32 25.28
N GLY A 158 0.66 -26.27 24.35
CA GLY A 158 2.08 -26.35 24.66
C GLY A 158 2.51 -25.17 25.52
N ILE A 159 3.15 -25.47 26.64
CA ILE A 159 3.75 -24.44 27.51
C ILE A 159 5.25 -24.69 27.60
N ALA A 160 6.03 -23.62 27.43
CA ALA A 160 7.47 -23.60 27.62
C ALA A 160 7.82 -22.90 28.94
N THR A 161 8.77 -23.46 29.69
CA THR A 161 9.32 -22.78 30.89
C THR A 161 10.46 -21.87 30.45
N VAL A 162 10.31 -20.55 30.64
CA VAL A 162 11.31 -19.57 30.23
C VAL A 162 11.63 -18.60 31.36
N ALA A 163 12.92 -18.46 31.68
CA ALA A 163 13.39 -17.58 32.74
C ALA A 163 13.05 -16.11 32.42
N GLY A 164 12.38 -15.42 33.34
CA GLY A 164 11.96 -14.02 33.17
C GLY A 164 10.60 -13.83 32.47
N ALA A 165 9.94 -14.90 32.00
CA ALA A 165 8.57 -14.80 31.51
C ALA A 165 7.59 -14.53 32.67
N SER A 166 6.58 -13.70 32.42
CA SER A 166 5.35 -13.63 33.24
C SER A 166 4.25 -14.31 32.44
N THR A 167 3.43 -15.12 33.11
CA THR A 167 2.32 -15.89 32.53
C THR A 167 1.46 -15.21 31.47
N ALA A 168 0.90 -16.08 30.63
CA ALA A 168 -0.53 -16.17 30.31
C ALA A 168 -1.44 -15.40 31.28
N SER A 169 -1.84 -14.15 31.00
CA SER A 169 -2.80 -13.49 31.88
C SER A 169 -4.20 -13.97 31.55
N ILE A 170 -4.95 -14.28 32.60
CA ILE A 170 -6.16 -15.09 32.54
C ILE A 170 -7.40 -14.18 32.57
N PHE A 171 -8.21 -14.16 31.51
CA PHE A 171 -9.46 -13.37 31.44
C PHE A 171 -10.72 -14.23 31.54
N SER A 172 -11.58 -13.95 32.52
CA SER A 172 -12.92 -14.57 32.61
C SER A 172 -13.98 -13.63 32.01
N PRO A 173 -14.96 -14.14 31.23
CA PRO A 173 -16.07 -13.36 30.64
C PRO A 173 -16.92 -12.56 31.68
N PRO A 174 -17.80 -11.60 31.28
CA PRO A 174 -18.41 -11.43 29.95
C PRO A 174 -17.75 -10.36 29.06
N PHE A 175 -17.59 -10.71 27.78
CA PHE A 175 -16.83 -9.99 26.75
C PHE A 175 -17.61 -8.91 25.98
N GLU A 176 -18.87 -8.60 26.34
CA GLU A 176 -19.47 -7.31 25.97
C GLU A 176 -19.54 -6.41 27.21
N GLY A 177 -18.67 -5.41 27.27
CA GLY A 177 -18.71 -4.36 28.31
C GLY A 177 -17.98 -4.65 29.62
N ALA A 178 -17.09 -5.64 29.71
CA ALA A 178 -16.27 -5.83 30.91
C ALA A 178 -15.18 -4.76 31.09
N THR A 179 -14.98 -4.35 32.34
CA THR A 179 -14.04 -3.29 32.78
C THR A 179 -12.98 -3.79 33.77
N LYS A 180 -12.71 -5.11 33.86
CA LYS A 180 -11.82 -5.67 34.90
C LYS A 180 -10.60 -6.41 34.34
N ALA A 181 -9.46 -6.14 34.96
CA ALA A 181 -8.12 -6.65 34.66
C ALA A 181 -7.93 -8.17 34.94
N PRO A 182 -6.90 -8.82 34.38
CA PRO A 182 -6.59 -10.23 34.66
C PRO A 182 -6.27 -10.44 36.15
N ASN A 183 -6.69 -11.57 36.73
CA ASN A 183 -6.51 -11.87 38.17
C ASN A 183 -5.70 -13.16 38.46
N GLY A 184 -4.81 -13.57 37.55
CA GLY A 184 -3.99 -14.76 37.76
C GLY A 184 -2.84 -14.90 36.79
N GLY A 185 -1.76 -15.53 37.27
CA GLY A 185 -0.56 -15.80 36.50
C GLY A 185 0.49 -16.65 37.22
N GLU A 186 1.07 -17.63 36.54
CA GLU A 186 2.28 -18.37 36.88
C GLU A 186 3.57 -17.70 36.30
N SER A 187 4.53 -17.42 37.17
CA SER A 187 5.83 -16.91 36.73
C SER A 187 6.59 -17.97 35.93
N GLY A 188 7.28 -17.56 34.85
CA GLY A 188 8.23 -18.37 34.12
C GLY A 188 7.67 -19.28 33.03
N LYS A 189 6.44 -19.03 32.55
CA LYS A 189 5.79 -19.84 31.51
C LYS A 189 5.32 -19.03 30.31
N GLU A 190 5.44 -19.63 29.13
CA GLU A 190 5.06 -19.07 27.83
C GLU A 190 4.12 -20.04 27.10
N ILE A 191 2.99 -19.52 26.57
CA ILE A 191 2.06 -20.27 25.73
C ILE A 191 2.61 -20.34 24.32
N GLU A 192 2.63 -21.54 23.76
CA GLU A 192 3.09 -21.77 22.40
C GLU A 192 2.04 -21.42 21.34
N LEU A 193 1.80 -20.12 21.15
CA LEU A 193 0.85 -19.53 20.19
C LEU A 193 1.53 -18.41 19.38
N SER A 194 1.31 -18.41 18.06
CA SER A 194 1.77 -17.35 17.17
C SER A 194 0.74 -17.00 16.10
N ALA A 195 0.83 -15.79 15.56
CA ALA A 195 0.05 -15.33 14.42
C ALA A 195 0.95 -14.63 13.41
N GLU A 196 0.75 -14.95 12.14
CA GLU A 196 1.36 -14.22 11.03
C GLU A 196 0.43 -13.09 10.60
N VAL A 197 0.91 -11.86 10.80
CA VAL A 197 0.24 -10.63 10.40
C VAL A 197 0.80 -10.18 9.06
N GLN A 198 -0.06 -10.08 8.06
CA GLN A 198 0.26 -9.39 6.82
C GLN A 198 -0.06 -7.90 7.00
N PRO A 199 0.89 -6.98 6.78
CA PRO A 199 0.65 -5.54 6.87
C PRO A 199 -0.35 -5.03 5.83
N THR A 200 -1.04 -3.93 6.15
CA THR A 200 -1.80 -3.17 5.15
C THR A 200 -0.88 -2.70 4.02
N PRO A 201 -1.34 -2.69 2.76
CA PRO A 201 -0.53 -2.26 1.64
C PRO A 201 -0.14 -0.79 1.75
N VAL A 202 1.08 -0.44 1.32
CA VAL A 202 1.56 0.94 1.31
C VAL A 202 1.84 1.38 -0.11
N ILE A 203 1.39 2.57 -0.51
CA ILE A 203 1.74 3.17 -1.80
C ILE A 203 2.84 4.20 -1.58
N THR A 204 3.95 4.06 -2.28
CA THR A 204 5.11 4.96 -2.19
C THR A 204 5.28 5.83 -3.43
N ALA A 205 4.70 5.44 -4.57
CA ALA A 205 4.67 6.28 -5.78
C ALA A 205 3.58 5.86 -6.77
N VAL A 206 3.15 6.82 -7.59
CA VAL A 206 2.25 6.60 -8.74
C VAL A 206 2.82 7.33 -9.97
N SER A 207 2.91 6.64 -11.10
CA SER A 207 3.41 7.23 -12.35
C SER A 207 2.69 6.68 -13.59
N PRO A 208 2.14 7.53 -14.48
CA PRO A 208 1.96 8.98 -14.31
C PRO A 208 0.98 9.33 -13.17
N SER A 209 1.20 10.45 -12.48
CA SER A 209 0.32 10.96 -11.40
C SER A 209 -0.82 11.86 -11.91
N SER A 210 -1.05 11.88 -13.22
CA SER A 210 -2.16 12.61 -13.84
C SER A 210 -2.57 12.00 -15.16
N GLY A 211 -3.83 12.22 -15.56
CA GLY A 211 -4.34 11.75 -16.84
C GLY A 211 -5.70 12.35 -17.19
N SER A 212 -6.12 12.16 -18.45
CA SER A 212 -7.37 12.70 -18.96
C SER A 212 -8.60 12.17 -18.21
N VAL A 213 -9.63 13.01 -18.03
CA VAL A 213 -10.97 12.63 -17.55
C VAL A 213 -11.61 11.50 -18.37
N ALA A 214 -11.17 11.25 -19.60
CA ALA A 214 -11.61 10.08 -20.37
C ALA A 214 -11.18 8.73 -19.78
N GLY A 215 -10.16 8.70 -18.92
CA GLY A 215 -9.56 7.45 -18.43
C GLY A 215 -8.81 6.69 -19.52
N GLY A 216 -8.56 5.40 -19.29
CA GLY A 216 -7.93 4.47 -20.23
C GLY A 216 -6.40 4.46 -20.23
N ALA A 217 -5.75 5.49 -19.69
CA ALA A 217 -4.30 5.48 -19.50
C ALA A 217 -3.89 4.43 -18.44
N LYS A 218 -2.72 3.82 -18.62
CA LYS A 218 -2.10 2.96 -17.60
C LYS A 218 -1.28 3.80 -16.63
N VAL A 219 -1.37 3.46 -15.35
CA VAL A 219 -0.49 3.96 -14.30
C VAL A 219 0.22 2.78 -13.64
N THR A 220 1.46 3.01 -13.25
CA THR A 220 2.23 2.12 -12.38
C THR A 220 2.12 2.65 -10.96
N ILE A 221 1.70 1.79 -10.04
CA ILE A 221 1.62 2.02 -8.61
C ILE A 221 2.75 1.23 -7.98
N THR A 222 3.63 1.91 -7.24
CA THR A 222 4.77 1.32 -6.53
C THR A 222 4.51 1.40 -5.03
N GLY A 223 4.92 0.35 -4.30
CA GLY A 223 4.57 0.18 -2.91
C GLY A 223 5.10 -1.09 -2.26
N THR A 224 4.40 -1.59 -1.26
CA THR A 224 4.64 -2.88 -0.59
C THR A 224 3.33 -3.64 -0.37
N ASP A 225 3.44 -4.95 -0.15
CA ASP A 225 2.35 -5.86 0.25
C ASP A 225 1.19 -5.97 -0.77
N PHE A 226 1.49 -5.86 -2.06
CA PHE A 226 0.49 -5.89 -3.14
C PHE A 226 0.09 -7.29 -3.64
N ASN A 227 0.78 -8.35 -3.22
CA ASN A 227 0.60 -9.72 -3.76
C ASN A 227 -0.86 -10.21 -3.74
N THR A 228 -1.61 -9.83 -2.71
CA THR A 228 -3.01 -10.23 -2.50
C THR A 228 -3.98 -9.07 -2.77
N ALA A 229 -3.60 -8.12 -3.64
CA ALA A 229 -4.47 -7.01 -3.99
C ALA A 229 -5.76 -7.51 -4.65
N SER A 230 -6.89 -7.15 -4.06
CA SER A 230 -8.24 -7.50 -4.50
C SER A 230 -8.99 -6.31 -5.09
N ALA A 231 -8.54 -5.08 -4.83
CA ALA A 231 -9.07 -3.89 -5.46
C ALA A 231 -8.03 -2.77 -5.61
N VAL A 232 -8.16 -2.02 -6.70
CA VAL A 232 -7.49 -0.73 -6.90
C VAL A 232 -8.57 0.30 -7.22
N LYS A 233 -8.57 1.44 -6.52
CA LYS A 233 -9.53 2.53 -6.73
C LYS A 233 -8.82 3.86 -6.92
N PHE A 234 -9.43 4.73 -7.72
CA PHE A 234 -9.09 6.13 -7.92
C PHE A 234 -10.19 6.97 -7.26
N GLY A 235 -9.95 7.39 -6.01
CA GLY A 235 -11.00 7.89 -5.12
C GLY A 235 -12.07 6.82 -4.93
N THR A 236 -13.32 7.11 -5.32
CA THR A 236 -14.44 6.18 -5.20
C THR A 236 -14.62 5.23 -6.38
N LYS A 237 -13.89 5.43 -7.49
CA LYS A 237 -14.06 4.64 -8.72
C LYS A 237 -13.05 3.50 -8.76
N ALA A 238 -13.52 2.27 -8.97
CA ALA A 238 -12.64 1.13 -9.25
C ALA A 238 -11.84 1.38 -10.53
N ALA A 239 -10.57 0.98 -10.53
CA ALA A 239 -9.77 0.90 -11.75
C ALA A 239 -10.49 0.01 -12.78
N THR A 240 -10.41 0.37 -14.06
CA THR A 240 -11.09 -0.42 -15.12
C THR A 240 -10.53 -1.84 -15.18
N THR A 241 -9.22 -1.96 -15.04
CA THR A 241 -8.48 -3.21 -14.86
C THR A 241 -7.23 -2.92 -14.03
N TYR A 242 -6.65 -3.95 -13.40
CA TYR A 242 -5.31 -3.87 -12.85
C TYR A 242 -4.63 -5.24 -12.93
N THR A 243 -3.31 -5.24 -12.83
CA THR A 243 -2.47 -6.43 -12.79
C THR A 243 -1.41 -6.24 -11.71
N VAL A 244 -1.33 -7.17 -10.77
CA VAL A 244 -0.24 -7.24 -9.80
C VAL A 244 0.97 -7.82 -10.52
N GLY A 245 2.02 -7.03 -10.69
CA GLY A 245 3.27 -7.46 -11.33
C GLY A 245 4.24 -8.07 -10.33
N SER A 246 4.23 -7.55 -9.10
CA SER A 246 5.00 -8.03 -7.95
C SER A 246 4.39 -7.51 -6.66
N GLU A 247 4.94 -7.91 -5.52
CA GLU A 247 4.58 -7.37 -4.19
C GLU A 247 4.73 -5.85 -4.10
N THR A 248 5.58 -5.26 -4.94
CA THR A 248 5.92 -3.84 -4.91
C THR A 248 5.40 -3.06 -6.11
N GLN A 249 4.68 -3.71 -7.03
CA GLN A 249 4.24 -3.07 -8.26
C GLN A 249 2.87 -3.57 -8.75
N ILE A 250 1.97 -2.63 -8.99
CA ILE A 250 0.69 -2.84 -9.68
C ILE A 250 0.65 -1.96 -10.94
N SER A 251 0.18 -2.51 -12.05
CA SER A 251 -0.25 -1.72 -13.21
C SER A 251 -1.77 -1.59 -13.20
N ALA A 252 -2.31 -0.38 -13.23
CA ALA A 252 -3.75 -0.12 -13.19
C ALA A 252 -4.20 0.77 -14.35
N THR A 253 -5.41 0.52 -14.87
CA THR A 253 -6.03 1.33 -15.92
C THR A 253 -6.96 2.36 -15.28
N VAL A 254 -6.67 3.64 -15.53
CA VAL A 254 -7.40 4.78 -14.98
C VAL A 254 -8.87 4.74 -15.42
N PRO A 255 -9.85 4.77 -14.50
CA PRO A 255 -11.26 4.81 -14.86
C PRO A 255 -11.65 6.21 -15.36
N ALA A 256 -12.71 6.30 -16.16
CA ALA A 256 -13.23 7.59 -16.62
C ALA A 256 -13.81 8.41 -15.45
N SER A 257 -13.57 9.71 -15.45
CA SER A 257 -14.10 10.68 -14.49
C SER A 257 -14.98 11.71 -15.18
N THR A 258 -16.01 12.19 -14.47
CA THR A 258 -16.86 13.30 -14.93
C THR A 258 -16.40 14.65 -14.38
N LYS A 259 -15.32 14.67 -13.58
CA LYS A 259 -14.80 15.85 -12.89
C LYS A 259 -13.30 15.99 -13.13
N VAL A 260 -12.85 17.24 -13.24
CA VAL A 260 -11.43 17.61 -13.16
C VAL A 260 -11.12 17.81 -11.68
N ASN A 261 -10.42 16.86 -11.08
CA ASN A 261 -10.14 16.86 -9.65
C ASN A 261 -8.94 15.97 -9.32
N ARG A 262 -8.41 16.18 -8.11
CA ARG A 262 -7.47 15.27 -7.48
C ARG A 262 -8.24 14.17 -6.76
N VAL A 263 -7.72 12.95 -6.81
CA VAL A 263 -8.17 11.80 -6.04
C VAL A 263 -6.96 11.05 -5.49
N ASP A 264 -7.16 10.32 -4.41
CA ASP A 264 -6.15 9.41 -3.87
C ASP A 264 -6.34 8.03 -4.51
N ILE A 265 -5.26 7.35 -4.85
CA ILE A 265 -5.32 5.94 -5.27
C ILE A 265 -5.27 5.08 -4.01
N SER A 266 -6.11 4.06 -3.93
CA SER A 266 -6.07 3.08 -2.85
C SER A 266 -5.95 1.66 -3.39
N VAL A 267 -5.08 0.86 -2.77
CA VAL A 267 -4.98 -0.58 -2.99
C VAL A 267 -5.60 -1.28 -1.79
N THR A 268 -6.43 -2.30 -2.02
CA THR A 268 -7.01 -3.13 -0.96
C THR A 268 -6.50 -4.55 -1.10
N THR A 269 -6.06 -5.12 -0.01
CA THR A 269 -5.71 -6.54 0.13
C THR A 269 -6.57 -7.16 1.24
N ILE A 270 -6.37 -8.44 1.54
CA ILE A 270 -6.97 -9.09 2.72
C ILE A 270 -6.55 -8.40 4.03
N ALA A 271 -5.35 -7.82 4.07
CA ALA A 271 -4.81 -7.08 5.20
C ALA A 271 -5.45 -5.69 5.40
N GLY A 272 -6.28 -5.23 4.47
CA GLY A 272 -6.95 -3.94 4.53
C GLY A 272 -6.63 -3.03 3.34
N THR A 273 -7.00 -1.77 3.47
CA THR A 273 -6.80 -0.75 2.42
C THR A 273 -5.61 0.13 2.77
N SER A 274 -4.83 0.50 1.75
CA SER A 274 -3.70 1.41 1.89
C SER A 274 -4.13 2.75 2.46
N VAL A 275 -3.34 3.28 3.39
CA VAL A 275 -3.56 4.61 3.98
C VAL A 275 -3.33 5.68 2.91
N ALA A 276 -4.18 6.71 2.90
CA ALA A 276 -4.05 7.84 1.98
C ALA A 276 -2.79 8.66 2.31
N VAL A 277 -1.92 8.85 1.32
CA VAL A 277 -0.65 9.56 1.46
C VAL A 277 -0.40 10.47 0.27
N SER A 278 0.55 11.39 0.40
CA SER A 278 0.81 12.37 -0.65
C SER A 278 1.31 11.79 -1.99
N ALA A 279 1.83 10.56 -1.95
CA ALA A 279 2.43 9.83 -3.06
C ALA A 279 1.42 9.02 -3.91
N ASP A 280 0.24 8.74 -3.39
CA ASP A 280 -0.80 7.97 -4.10
C ASP A 280 -1.69 8.85 -4.99
N ARG A 281 -1.51 10.17 -4.92
CA ARG A 281 -2.47 11.11 -5.47
C ARG A 281 -2.41 11.16 -6.99
N PHE A 282 -3.58 11.10 -7.61
CA PHE A 282 -3.78 11.19 -9.05
C PHE A 282 -4.64 12.40 -9.43
N SER A 283 -4.24 13.13 -10.48
CA SER A 283 -4.97 14.30 -10.97
C SER A 283 -5.67 14.03 -12.29
N TYR A 284 -7.00 14.06 -12.27
CA TYR A 284 -7.81 14.07 -13.50
C TYR A 284 -7.73 15.44 -14.17
N GLN A 285 -7.25 15.45 -15.41
CA GLN A 285 -7.10 16.64 -16.24
C GLN A 285 -8.20 16.67 -17.30
N GLY A 286 -8.70 17.87 -17.58
CA GLY A 286 -9.74 18.06 -18.57
C GLY A 286 -10.07 19.54 -18.77
N CYS A 287 -10.87 19.78 -19.80
CA CYS A 287 -11.43 21.09 -20.11
C CYS A 287 -12.77 21.26 -19.41
N VAL A 288 -12.88 22.18 -18.45
CA VAL A 288 -14.17 22.61 -17.90
C VAL A 288 -14.65 23.81 -18.70
N VAL A 289 -15.67 23.62 -19.54
CA VAL A 289 -16.10 24.65 -20.50
C VAL A 289 -16.49 25.96 -19.77
N PRO A 290 -15.76 27.07 -19.95
CA PRO A 290 -16.07 28.32 -19.28
C PRO A 290 -17.35 28.97 -19.85
N LYS A 291 -17.90 29.93 -19.11
CA LYS A 291 -19.03 30.75 -19.58
C LYS A 291 -18.50 31.81 -20.55
N LEU A 292 -18.79 31.63 -21.84
CA LEU A 292 -18.35 32.53 -22.91
C LEU A 292 -19.43 33.51 -23.35
N SER A 293 -20.72 33.21 -23.11
CA SER A 293 -21.84 34.08 -23.45
C SER A 293 -21.62 35.51 -22.94
N GLY A 294 -21.72 36.51 -23.82
CA GLY A 294 -21.49 37.92 -23.48
C GLY A 294 -20.03 38.38 -23.57
N LYS A 295 -19.07 37.49 -23.83
CA LYS A 295 -17.66 37.86 -23.99
C LYS A 295 -17.33 38.18 -25.46
N LYS A 296 -16.42 39.13 -25.69
CA LYS A 296 -15.79 39.34 -27.02
C LYS A 296 -14.89 38.14 -27.37
N LEU A 297 -14.66 37.89 -28.66
CA LEU A 297 -13.88 36.74 -29.13
C LEU A 297 -12.46 36.63 -28.51
N PRO A 298 -11.67 37.71 -28.35
CA PRO A 298 -10.35 37.62 -27.71
C PRO A 298 -10.42 37.16 -26.25
N ALA A 299 -11.38 37.70 -25.48
CA ALA A 299 -11.62 37.29 -24.10
C ALA A 299 -12.08 35.83 -24.02
N ALA A 300 -12.96 35.41 -24.92
CA ALA A 300 -13.39 34.01 -24.99
C ALA A 300 -12.21 33.05 -25.30
N LYS A 301 -11.31 33.44 -26.21
CA LYS A 301 -10.09 32.67 -26.52
C LYS A 301 -9.16 32.56 -25.31
N SER A 302 -9.01 33.63 -24.52
CA SER A 302 -8.21 33.63 -23.29
C SER A 302 -8.81 32.69 -22.22
N LEU A 303 -10.12 32.77 -21.99
CA LEU A 303 -10.82 31.89 -21.04
C LEU A 303 -10.69 30.41 -21.42
N LEU A 304 -10.83 30.09 -22.71
CA LEU A 304 -10.67 28.71 -23.18
C LEU A 304 -9.27 28.17 -22.92
N ARG A 305 -8.21 28.95 -23.22
CA ARG A 305 -6.84 28.52 -22.95
C ARG A 305 -6.56 28.27 -21.47
N GLY A 306 -7.06 29.16 -20.59
CA GLY A 306 -6.90 29.00 -19.14
C GLY A 306 -7.65 27.78 -18.57
N ALA A 307 -8.69 27.33 -19.25
CA ALA A 307 -9.46 26.14 -18.88
C ALA A 307 -9.00 24.86 -19.63
N ASP A 308 -7.84 24.88 -20.29
CA ASP A 308 -7.33 23.80 -21.14
C ASP A 308 -8.30 23.36 -22.27
N CYS A 309 -9.11 24.30 -22.74
CA CYS A 309 -10.00 24.13 -23.88
C CYS A 309 -9.41 24.82 -25.13
N LYS A 310 -9.83 24.39 -26.32
CA LYS A 310 -9.48 25.05 -27.59
C LYS A 310 -10.68 25.75 -28.21
N LEU A 311 -10.44 26.86 -28.89
CA LEU A 311 -11.47 27.49 -29.71
C LEU A 311 -11.78 26.59 -30.92
N GLY A 312 -13.06 26.25 -31.09
CA GLY A 312 -13.58 25.51 -32.23
C GLY A 312 -14.02 26.45 -33.36
N LYS A 313 -15.02 25.99 -34.13
CA LYS A 313 -15.63 26.77 -35.21
C LYS A 313 -16.28 28.05 -34.65
N VAL A 314 -15.99 29.18 -35.29
CA VAL A 314 -16.65 30.48 -35.03
C VAL A 314 -17.66 30.72 -36.13
N THR A 315 -18.92 30.95 -35.79
CA THR A 315 -19.99 31.29 -36.75
C THR A 315 -20.64 32.64 -36.42
N LYS A 316 -21.38 33.19 -37.37
CA LYS A 316 -22.23 34.38 -37.15
C LYS A 316 -23.65 33.93 -36.84
N LEU A 317 -24.35 34.67 -35.99
CA LEU A 317 -25.75 34.45 -35.64
C LEU A 317 -26.51 35.78 -35.76
N ALA A 318 -27.31 35.90 -36.82
CA ALA A 318 -28.18 37.06 -37.04
C ALA A 318 -29.40 37.00 -36.11
N GLY A 319 -29.88 38.18 -35.69
CA GLY A 319 -31.08 38.29 -34.84
C GLY A 319 -30.92 37.75 -33.42
N ALA A 320 -29.69 37.63 -32.92
CA ALA A 320 -29.43 37.27 -31.53
C ALA A 320 -29.81 38.44 -30.59
N THR A 321 -30.33 38.12 -29.41
CA THR A 321 -30.60 39.12 -28.35
C THR A 321 -29.32 39.71 -27.73
N ALA A 322 -28.16 39.09 -27.96
CA ALA A 322 -26.88 39.54 -27.44
C ALA A 322 -26.31 40.71 -28.25
N LYS A 323 -25.50 41.57 -27.62
CA LYS A 323 -24.82 42.70 -28.27
C LYS A 323 -23.98 42.24 -29.47
N THR A 324 -24.01 42.98 -30.57
CA THR A 324 -23.23 42.69 -31.77
C THR A 324 -21.74 42.57 -31.46
N GLY A 325 -21.08 41.54 -32.02
CA GLY A 325 -19.66 41.25 -31.81
C GLY A 325 -19.33 40.44 -30.54
N VAL A 326 -20.31 40.09 -29.70
CA VAL A 326 -20.09 39.17 -28.56
C VAL A 326 -20.59 37.76 -28.84
N VAL A 327 -20.09 36.78 -28.07
CA VAL A 327 -20.57 35.40 -28.13
C VAL A 327 -22.03 35.33 -27.67
N ALA A 328 -22.91 34.97 -28.59
CA ALA A 328 -24.34 34.77 -28.36
C ALA A 328 -24.67 33.32 -27.98
N LYS A 329 -23.97 32.35 -28.59
CA LYS A 329 -24.12 30.92 -28.30
C LYS A 329 -22.77 30.22 -28.23
N GLN A 330 -22.68 29.18 -27.41
CA GLN A 330 -21.53 28.29 -27.34
C GLN A 330 -21.98 26.83 -27.36
N SER A 331 -21.14 25.94 -27.88
CA SER A 331 -21.32 24.50 -27.81
C SER A 331 -19.97 23.81 -27.66
N PRO A 332 -19.74 22.99 -26.63
CA PRO A 332 -20.69 22.59 -25.57
C PRO A 332 -21.09 23.72 -24.60
N LYS A 333 -22.15 23.48 -23.80
CA LYS A 333 -22.62 24.41 -22.77
C LYS A 333 -21.57 24.58 -21.66
N SER A 334 -21.58 25.73 -20.99
CA SER A 334 -20.69 26.00 -19.86
C SER A 334 -20.88 24.98 -18.73
N GLY A 335 -19.80 24.66 -18.01
CA GLY A 335 -19.76 23.69 -16.92
C GLY A 335 -19.60 22.24 -17.38
N LYS A 336 -19.68 21.95 -18.69
CA LYS A 336 -19.38 20.62 -19.21
C LYS A 336 -17.90 20.30 -19.06
N VAL A 337 -17.60 19.11 -18.53
CA VAL A 337 -16.25 18.57 -18.44
C VAL A 337 -15.96 17.76 -19.71
N LEU A 338 -14.84 18.07 -20.35
CA LEU A 338 -14.36 17.46 -21.59
C LEU A 338 -12.91 17.03 -21.42
N VAL A 339 -12.40 16.26 -22.38
CA VAL A 339 -10.97 15.94 -22.45
C VAL A 339 -10.10 17.18 -22.63
N PRO A 340 -8.83 17.15 -22.19
CA PRO A 340 -7.84 18.19 -22.46
C PRO A 340 -7.83 18.62 -23.94
N GLY A 341 -7.79 19.94 -24.17
CA GLY A 341 -7.76 20.53 -25.52
C GLY A 341 -9.05 20.41 -26.33
N ALA A 342 -10.18 20.00 -25.73
CA ALA A 342 -11.46 19.89 -26.43
C ALA A 342 -11.92 21.22 -27.06
N LYS A 343 -12.51 21.14 -28.26
CA LYS A 343 -12.92 22.32 -29.03
C LYS A 343 -14.31 22.82 -28.61
N VAL A 344 -14.41 24.11 -28.29
CA VAL A 344 -15.67 24.81 -28.00
C VAL A 344 -16.02 25.73 -29.16
N LYS A 345 -17.12 25.43 -29.86
CA LYS A 345 -17.68 26.24 -30.95
C LYS A 345 -18.39 27.45 -30.36
N VAL A 346 -18.31 28.61 -31.04
CA VAL A 346 -18.99 29.84 -30.63
C VAL A 346 -19.71 30.49 -31.81
N SER A 347 -20.83 31.14 -31.53
CA SER A 347 -21.55 31.96 -32.50
C SER A 347 -21.59 33.40 -32.02
N LEU A 348 -21.10 34.33 -32.85
CA LEU A 348 -21.08 35.76 -32.56
C LEU A 348 -22.37 36.41 -33.02
N ALA A 349 -22.96 37.26 -32.19
CA ALA A 349 -24.11 38.08 -32.58
C ALA A 349 -23.70 39.05 -33.69
N VAL A 350 -24.53 39.10 -34.73
CA VAL A 350 -24.45 40.10 -35.80
C VAL A 350 -25.82 40.72 -36.02
N ASP A 351 -25.83 41.96 -36.50
CA ASP A 351 -27.07 42.67 -36.82
C ASP A 351 -27.88 41.91 -37.87
N LYS A 352 -29.21 42.04 -37.82
CA LYS A 352 -30.06 41.54 -38.91
C LYS A 352 -29.73 42.36 -40.16
N LYS A 353 -29.26 41.69 -41.20
CA LYS A 353 -29.21 42.26 -42.55
C LYS A 353 -30.61 42.34 -43.12
#